data_AF-A0A2E7JPZ7-F1
#
_entry.id   AF-A0A2E7JPZ7-F1
#
_cell.length_a   1.000
_cell.length_b   1.000
_cell.length_c   1.000
_cell.angle_alpha   90.00
_cell.angle_beta   90.00
_cell.angle_gamma   90.00
#
_symmetry.space_group_name_H-M   'P 1'
#
loop_
_entity.id
_entity.type
_entity.pdbx_description
1 polymer ?
#
loop_
_entity_poly.entity_id
_entity_poly.type
_entity_poly.pdbx_seq_one_letter_code
_entity_poly.pdbx_strand_id
1 'polypeptide(L)'
;MLIAHPHGHYHFLQGIDPYSCGVIADPGYEIVHVTLSRALPWREGFDRIDAHLKAEDWAARSDATHRHALCAIELRSPAPFTMQGFIDFNREYCAVLQQWDLYVGEHNPIARTNVAPIDLSHDAIRPPSEPVLHAFSYVVANDQIDRQTLIVAGAGELREGILVTEGLIRPGDTSPESMREKATYVMQVMDQRLKGLGGDWDLINAVNVYTIFPLEGILEDILLPTMGPAHRHGIRWYYTRPPVVDIDFEMDLHGVVRERIL
;
A
#
# COMPACT_ATOMS: atom_id res chain seq x y z
N MET A 1 0.70 10.70 -13.50
CA MET A 1 0.01 12.02 -13.39
C MET A 1 -0.60 12.12 -12.01
N LEU A 2 -0.58 13.28 -11.36
CA LEU A 2 -1.30 13.52 -10.10
C LEU A 2 -2.73 13.97 -10.42
N ILE A 3 -3.74 13.33 -9.85
CA ILE A 3 -5.16 13.50 -10.21
C ILE A 3 -5.96 13.84 -8.96
N ALA A 4 -6.80 14.88 -9.02
CA ALA A 4 -7.67 15.27 -7.91
C ALA A 4 -8.89 14.33 -7.80
N HIS A 5 -9.20 13.87 -6.58
CA HIS A 5 -10.44 13.16 -6.32
C HIS A 5 -11.58 14.17 -6.05
N PRO A 6 -12.65 14.22 -6.88
CA PRO A 6 -13.64 15.31 -6.84
C PRO A 6 -14.41 15.42 -5.51
N HIS A 7 -14.51 14.32 -4.76
CA HIS A 7 -15.29 14.24 -3.53
C HIS A 7 -14.50 13.68 -2.33
N GLY A 8 -13.23 13.33 -2.53
CA GLY A 8 -12.46 12.54 -1.57
C GLY A 8 -11.54 13.39 -0.69
N HIS A 9 -11.27 14.62 -1.12
CA HIS A 9 -10.30 15.54 -0.49
C HIS A 9 -8.87 15.01 -0.46
N TYR A 10 -8.48 14.36 -1.55
CA TYR A 10 -7.11 13.94 -1.79
C TYR A 10 -6.79 13.97 -3.28
N HIS A 11 -5.51 13.98 -3.58
CA HIS A 11 -4.98 13.68 -4.90
C HIS A 11 -4.36 12.28 -4.89
N PHE A 12 -4.40 11.60 -6.03
CA PHE A 12 -3.75 10.30 -6.21
C PHE A 12 -2.78 10.34 -7.38
N LEU A 13 -1.63 9.70 -7.20
CA LEU A 13 -0.67 9.51 -8.28
C LEU A 13 -1.13 8.32 -9.11
N GLN A 14 -1.48 8.56 -10.36
CA GLN A 14 -1.91 7.53 -11.30
C GLN A 14 -0.95 6.33 -11.28
N GLY A 15 -1.52 5.14 -11.10
CA GLY A 15 -0.82 3.86 -11.17
C GLY A 15 -1.35 2.99 -12.31
N ILE A 16 -1.47 1.70 -12.02
CA ILE A 16 -1.98 0.67 -12.93
C ILE A 16 -3.42 0.30 -12.54
N ASP A 17 -4.14 -0.46 -13.38
CA ASP A 17 -5.56 -0.78 -13.14
C ASP A 17 -5.91 -1.22 -11.71
N PRO A 18 -5.09 -2.07 -11.03
CA PRO A 18 -5.43 -2.55 -9.70
C PRO A 18 -5.23 -1.54 -8.56
N TYR A 19 -4.47 -0.46 -8.76
CA TYR A 19 -4.19 0.54 -7.71
C TYR A 19 -3.49 1.81 -8.22
N SER A 20 -3.68 2.93 -7.50
CA SER A 20 -2.86 4.13 -7.66
C SER A 20 -1.46 3.94 -7.05
N CYS A 21 -0.47 4.69 -7.53
CA CYS A 21 0.89 4.67 -6.96
C CYS A 21 0.95 5.23 -5.53
N GLY A 22 -0.08 5.95 -5.09
CA GLY A 22 -0.15 6.57 -3.78
C GLY A 22 -1.15 7.72 -3.77
N VAL A 23 -1.38 8.25 -2.57
CA VAL A 23 -2.38 9.30 -2.30
C VAL A 23 -1.79 10.34 -1.34
N ILE A 24 -2.26 11.59 -1.47
CA ILE A 24 -1.90 12.70 -0.58
C ILE A 24 -3.16 13.52 -0.26
N ALA A 25 -3.40 13.80 1.02
CA ALA A 25 -4.56 14.59 1.44
C ALA A 25 -4.46 16.05 0.99
N ASP A 26 -5.62 16.64 0.71
CA ASP A 26 -5.74 18.07 0.41
C ASP A 26 -5.48 18.93 1.66
N PRO A 27 -5.14 20.23 1.51
CA PRO A 27 -5.02 21.14 2.65
C PRO A 27 -6.29 21.17 3.52
N GLY A 28 -6.13 21.13 4.84
CA GLY A 28 -7.24 21.04 5.80
C GLY A 28 -7.78 19.63 6.00
N TYR A 29 -7.16 18.62 5.38
CA TYR A 29 -7.50 17.21 5.55
C TYR A 29 -6.26 16.41 5.93
N GLU A 30 -6.49 15.25 6.56
CA GLU A 30 -5.45 14.28 6.89
C GLU A 30 -5.87 12.87 6.48
N ILE A 31 -4.89 12.00 6.25
CA ILE A 31 -5.07 10.57 6.09
C ILE A 31 -4.92 9.90 7.45
N VAL A 32 -5.93 9.11 7.82
CA VAL A 32 -5.90 8.22 8.98
C VAL A 32 -5.58 6.81 8.50
N HIS A 33 -4.52 6.21 9.05
CA HIS A 33 -4.21 4.80 8.82
C HIS A 33 -4.88 3.93 9.88
N VAL A 34 -5.49 2.84 9.47
CA VAL A 34 -6.19 1.90 10.35
C VAL A 34 -5.72 0.49 10.11
N THR A 35 -5.17 -0.14 11.15
CA THR A 35 -4.88 -1.58 11.15
C THR A 35 -6.00 -2.35 11.86
N LEU A 36 -6.44 -3.46 11.28
CA LEU A 36 -7.38 -4.36 11.96
C LEU A 36 -6.63 -5.25 12.95
N SER A 37 -7.09 -5.30 14.19
CA SER A 37 -6.61 -6.23 15.23
C SER A 37 -6.85 -7.68 14.85
N ARG A 38 -7.88 -7.95 14.04
CA ARG A 38 -8.21 -9.26 13.49
C ARG A 38 -8.49 -9.14 12.00
N ALA A 39 -7.75 -9.89 11.19
CA ALA A 39 -7.95 -9.89 9.76
C ALA A 39 -9.32 -10.49 9.38
N LEU A 40 -9.95 -9.92 8.36
CA LEU A 40 -11.25 -10.34 7.82
C LEU A 40 -11.10 -10.73 6.35
N PRO A 41 -11.85 -11.72 5.82
CA PRO A 41 -11.94 -11.94 4.38
C PRO A 41 -12.14 -10.61 3.65
N TRP A 42 -11.39 -10.36 2.58
CA TRP A 42 -11.27 -9.01 2.01
C TRP A 42 -12.62 -8.39 1.61
N ARG A 43 -13.59 -9.21 1.19
CA ARG A 43 -14.97 -8.78 0.89
C ARG A 43 -15.73 -8.32 2.14
N GLU A 44 -15.67 -9.08 3.23
CA GLU A 44 -16.20 -8.64 4.54
C GLU A 44 -15.43 -7.42 5.07
N GLY A 45 -14.16 -7.29 4.70
CA GLY A 45 -13.35 -6.11 4.95
C GLY A 45 -13.95 -4.83 4.36
N PHE A 46 -14.52 -4.89 3.15
CA PHE A 46 -15.25 -3.75 2.57
C PHE A 46 -16.48 -3.38 3.41
N ASP A 47 -17.26 -4.35 3.91
CA ASP A 47 -18.39 -4.06 4.81
C ASP A 47 -17.91 -3.39 6.12
N ARG A 48 -16.78 -3.84 6.65
CA ARG A 48 -16.15 -3.24 7.84
C ARG A 48 -15.66 -1.81 7.60
N ILE A 49 -15.11 -1.54 6.42
CA ILE A 49 -14.71 -0.19 5.98
C ILE A 49 -15.95 0.69 5.86
N ASP A 50 -17.01 0.23 5.18
CA ASP A 50 -18.26 0.98 4.99
C ASP A 50 -18.86 1.41 6.32
N ALA A 51 -18.99 0.47 7.27
CA ALA A 51 -19.49 0.75 8.60
C ALA A 51 -18.60 1.75 9.36
N HIS A 52 -17.27 1.65 9.22
CA HIS A 52 -16.32 2.57 9.84
C HIS A 52 -16.46 3.98 9.29
N LEU A 53 -16.46 4.13 7.97
CA LEU A 53 -16.55 5.43 7.30
C LEU A 53 -17.87 6.12 7.61
N LYS A 54 -18.99 5.39 7.62
CA LYS A 54 -20.29 5.92 8.06
C LYS A 54 -20.27 6.41 9.51
N ALA A 55 -19.56 5.70 10.39
CA ALA A 55 -19.45 6.07 11.79
C ALA A 55 -18.54 7.29 12.02
N GLU A 56 -17.48 7.47 11.24
CA GLU A 56 -16.66 8.70 11.29
C GLU A 56 -17.39 9.90 10.67
N ASP A 57 -18.20 9.65 9.64
CA ASP A 57 -18.89 10.67 8.85
C ASP A 57 -20.28 11.06 9.41
N TRP A 58 -20.64 10.54 10.59
CA TRP A 58 -21.99 10.66 11.18
C TRP A 58 -22.52 12.09 11.35
N ALA A 59 -21.65 13.10 11.25
CA ALA A 59 -21.99 14.51 11.33
C ALA A 59 -21.76 15.32 10.03
N ALA A 60 -21.13 14.76 8.98
CA ALA A 60 -20.60 15.54 7.86
C ALA A 60 -21.16 15.18 6.47
N ARG A 61 -21.62 13.94 6.20
CA ARG A 61 -22.27 13.61 4.91
C ARG A 61 -23.43 12.64 5.10
N SER A 62 -24.60 12.99 4.56
CA SER A 62 -25.82 12.18 4.65
C SER A 62 -26.07 11.32 3.40
N ASP A 63 -25.06 11.04 2.59
CA ASP A 63 -25.16 10.28 1.35
C ASP A 63 -24.06 9.20 1.18
N ALA A 64 -24.08 8.49 0.05
CA ALA A 64 -23.13 7.41 -0.25
C ALA A 64 -21.69 7.90 -0.48
N THR A 65 -21.42 9.22 -0.44
CA THR A 65 -20.09 9.78 -0.74
C THR A 65 -19.07 9.60 0.40
N HIS A 66 -19.48 9.13 1.57
CA HIS A 66 -18.56 8.74 2.65
C HIS A 66 -17.51 7.73 2.20
N ARG A 67 -17.85 6.84 1.25
CA ARG A 67 -16.92 5.86 0.67
C ARG A 67 -15.77 6.52 -0.09
N HIS A 68 -16.00 7.71 -0.65
CA HIS A 68 -14.98 8.47 -1.36
C HIS A 68 -13.85 8.96 -0.43
N ALA A 69 -14.02 8.88 0.89
CA ALA A 69 -12.91 9.12 1.83
C ALA A 69 -11.87 7.99 1.81
N LEU A 70 -12.23 6.77 1.39
CA LEU A 70 -11.29 5.65 1.27
C LEU A 70 -10.21 5.98 0.24
N CYS A 71 -8.95 5.82 0.62
CA CYS A 71 -7.83 6.18 -0.25
C CYS A 71 -6.71 5.11 -0.30
N ALA A 72 -6.67 4.15 0.64
CA ALA A 72 -5.74 3.03 0.55
C ALA A 72 -6.27 1.74 1.19
N ILE A 73 -5.81 0.59 0.70
CA ILE A 73 -6.11 -0.75 1.23
C ILE A 73 -4.84 -1.59 1.32
N GLU A 74 -4.66 -2.29 2.44
CA GLU A 74 -3.63 -3.33 2.58
C GLU A 74 -4.26 -4.70 2.74
N LEU A 75 -3.80 -5.65 1.91
CA LEU A 75 -4.25 -7.03 1.90
C LEU A 75 -3.13 -7.97 2.34
N ARG A 76 -3.54 -9.13 2.87
CA ARG A 76 -2.66 -10.28 3.05
C ARG A 76 -3.26 -11.47 2.32
N SER A 77 -2.50 -12.09 1.43
CA SER A 77 -2.94 -13.23 0.62
C SER A 77 -2.40 -14.55 1.16
N PRO A 78 -3.03 -15.70 0.84
CA PRO A 78 -2.60 -17.02 1.34
C PRO A 78 -1.20 -17.41 0.89
N ALA A 79 -0.85 -17.03 -0.34
CA ALA A 79 0.42 -17.28 -1.00
C ALA A 79 0.59 -16.26 -2.14
N PRO A 80 1.81 -16.09 -2.68
CA PRO A 80 2.00 -15.36 -3.93
C PRO A 80 1.18 -16.00 -5.07
N PHE A 81 0.54 -15.17 -5.87
CA PHE A 81 -0.24 -15.59 -7.03
C PHE A 81 0.68 -15.89 -8.22
N THR A 82 0.23 -16.77 -9.12
CA THR A 82 0.71 -16.74 -10.50
C THR A 82 0.33 -15.40 -11.15
N MET A 83 1.00 -15.00 -12.22
CA MET A 83 0.67 -13.75 -12.91
C MET A 83 -0.82 -13.69 -13.32
N GLN A 84 -1.32 -14.78 -13.93
CA GLN A 84 -2.72 -14.88 -14.33
C GLN A 84 -3.67 -14.87 -13.11
N GLY A 85 -3.32 -15.60 -12.04
CA GLY A 85 -4.11 -15.60 -10.81
C GLY A 85 -4.20 -14.20 -10.18
N PHE A 86 -3.13 -13.41 -10.26
CA PHE A 86 -3.13 -12.03 -9.79
C PHE A 86 -4.01 -11.13 -10.66
N ILE A 87 -3.96 -11.30 -11.98
CA ILE A 87 -4.85 -10.58 -12.92
C ILE A 87 -6.32 -10.90 -12.62
N ASP A 88 -6.65 -12.17 -12.41
CA ASP A 88 -8.02 -12.60 -12.12
C ASP A 88 -8.52 -12.07 -10.77
N PHE A 89 -7.68 -12.16 -9.73
CA PHE A 89 -7.96 -11.53 -8.44
C PHE A 89 -8.18 -10.02 -8.57
N ASN A 90 -7.31 -9.32 -9.30
CA ASN A 90 -7.43 -7.88 -9.49
C ASN A 90 -8.71 -7.50 -10.24
N ARG A 91 -9.17 -8.31 -11.21
CA ARG A 91 -10.45 -8.08 -11.91
C ARG A 91 -11.62 -8.08 -10.91
N GLU A 92 -11.65 -9.04 -10.00
CA GLU A 92 -12.69 -9.12 -8.96
C GLU A 92 -12.61 -7.95 -7.97
N TYR A 93 -11.40 -7.59 -7.56
CA TYR A 93 -11.17 -6.45 -6.67
C TYR A 93 -11.62 -5.12 -7.30
N CYS A 94 -11.22 -4.86 -8.55
CA CYS A 94 -11.65 -3.66 -9.28
C CYS A 94 -13.16 -3.61 -9.48
N ALA A 95 -13.82 -4.75 -9.71
CA ALA A 95 -15.27 -4.81 -9.81
C ALA A 95 -15.97 -4.34 -8.52
N VAL A 96 -15.41 -4.64 -7.34
CA VAL A 96 -15.94 -4.13 -6.05
C VAL A 96 -15.76 -2.62 -5.95
N LEU A 97 -14.57 -2.10 -6.32
CA LEU A 97 -14.31 -0.66 -6.31
C LEU A 97 -15.25 0.11 -7.26
N GLN A 98 -15.55 -0.45 -8.43
CA GLN A 98 -16.52 0.11 -9.38
C GLN A 98 -17.96 0.04 -8.85
N GLN A 99 -18.35 -1.06 -8.20
CA GLN A 99 -19.65 -1.16 -7.53
C GLN A 99 -19.81 -0.14 -6.38
N TRP A 100 -18.70 0.28 -5.77
CA TRP A 100 -18.64 1.33 -4.76
C TRP A 100 -18.56 2.75 -5.34
N ASP A 101 -18.55 2.90 -6.67
CA ASP A 101 -18.43 4.18 -7.37
C ASP A 101 -17.14 4.97 -7.03
N LEU A 102 -16.04 4.25 -6.77
CA LEU A 102 -14.78 4.88 -6.33
C LEU A 102 -13.90 5.39 -7.48
N TYR A 103 -14.20 5.03 -8.74
CA TYR A 103 -13.34 5.40 -9.86
C TYR A 103 -13.45 6.89 -10.20
N VAL A 104 -12.31 7.52 -10.50
CA VAL A 104 -12.27 8.88 -11.05
C VAL A 104 -12.07 8.76 -12.56
N GLY A 105 -13.18 8.76 -13.30
CA GLY A 105 -13.18 8.42 -14.72
C GLY A 105 -12.79 6.95 -14.90
N GLU A 106 -11.71 6.69 -15.63
CA GLU A 106 -11.18 5.33 -15.83
C GLU A 106 -10.11 4.95 -14.80
N HIS A 107 -9.76 5.86 -13.89
CA HIS A 107 -8.64 5.69 -12.97
C HIS A 107 -9.09 5.20 -11.60
N ASN A 108 -8.40 4.17 -11.11
CA ASN A 108 -8.53 3.68 -9.75
C ASN A 108 -7.71 4.59 -8.80
N PRO A 109 -8.35 5.31 -7.85
CA PRO A 109 -7.63 6.21 -6.96
C PRO A 109 -7.01 5.52 -5.76
N ILE A 110 -7.36 4.25 -5.49
CA ILE A 110 -7.02 3.56 -4.24
C ILE A 110 -5.58 3.04 -4.30
N ALA A 111 -4.74 3.51 -3.38
CA ALA A 111 -3.40 2.97 -3.17
C ALA A 111 -3.49 1.56 -2.56
N ARG A 112 -2.56 0.66 -2.88
CA ARG A 112 -2.65 -0.72 -2.39
C ARG A 112 -1.31 -1.37 -2.11
N THR A 113 -1.30 -2.17 -1.05
CA THR A 113 -0.26 -3.18 -0.79
C THR A 113 -0.92 -4.54 -0.62
N ASN A 114 -0.36 -5.58 -1.21
CA ASN A 114 -0.83 -6.95 -1.03
C ASN A 114 0.38 -7.87 -0.92
N VAL A 115 0.51 -8.61 0.17
CA VAL A 115 1.65 -9.50 0.40
C VAL A 115 1.18 -10.81 1.02
N ALA A 116 1.99 -11.86 0.90
CA ALA A 116 1.68 -13.19 1.42
C ALA A 116 2.57 -13.52 2.63
N PRO A 117 2.02 -13.63 3.85
CA PRO A 117 2.73 -14.23 4.96
C PRO A 117 3.19 -15.65 4.63
N ILE A 118 4.32 -16.05 5.20
CA ILE A 118 4.85 -17.41 5.03
C ILE A 118 4.46 -18.25 6.24
N ASP A 119 4.10 -19.50 5.99
CA ASP A 119 3.94 -20.47 7.07
C ASP A 119 5.31 -20.83 7.63
N LEU A 120 5.63 -20.30 8.81
CA LEU A 120 6.72 -20.78 9.63
C LEU A 120 6.14 -21.83 10.57
N SER A 121 6.39 -23.10 10.28
CA SER A 121 5.82 -24.29 10.94
C SER A 121 5.98 -24.37 12.47
N HIS A 122 6.60 -23.37 13.09
CA HIS A 122 6.90 -23.27 14.52
C HIS A 122 6.09 -22.17 15.23
N ASP A 123 5.37 -21.30 14.51
CA ASP A 123 4.61 -20.18 15.07
C ASP A 123 3.09 -20.31 14.88
N ALA A 124 2.33 -19.62 15.73
CA ALA A 124 0.87 -19.49 15.62
C ALA A 124 0.40 -18.57 14.46
N ILE A 125 1.35 -18.01 13.68
CA ILE A 125 1.07 -17.14 12.54
C ILE A 125 0.98 -18.01 11.29
N ARG A 126 -0.24 -18.34 10.90
CA ARG A 126 -0.52 -19.04 9.65
C ARG A 126 -0.91 -18.04 8.56
N PRO A 127 -0.50 -18.26 7.30
CA PRO A 127 -1.08 -17.54 6.19
C PRO A 127 -2.61 -17.66 6.22
N PRO A 128 -3.36 -16.62 5.82
CA PRO A 128 -4.81 -16.70 5.79
C PRO A 128 -5.25 -17.73 4.76
N SER A 129 -6.44 -18.31 4.91
CA SER A 129 -6.98 -19.30 3.95
C SER A 129 -7.47 -18.68 2.65
N GLU A 130 -7.73 -17.37 2.65
CA GLU A 130 -8.11 -16.55 1.50
C GLU A 130 -7.54 -15.14 1.66
N PRO A 131 -7.59 -14.25 0.64
CA PRO A 131 -7.15 -12.87 0.82
C PRO A 131 -7.95 -12.16 1.91
N VAL A 132 -7.25 -11.50 2.83
CA VAL A 132 -7.84 -10.78 3.97
C VAL A 132 -7.46 -9.30 3.96
N LEU A 133 -8.35 -8.46 4.48
CA LEU A 133 -8.06 -7.07 4.79
C LEU A 133 -7.18 -6.99 6.05
N HIS A 134 -6.03 -6.32 5.94
CA HIS A 134 -5.12 -6.05 7.05
C HIS A 134 -5.28 -4.64 7.59
N ALA A 135 -5.31 -3.67 6.68
CA ALA A 135 -5.41 -2.26 7.01
C ALA A 135 -6.12 -1.49 5.88
N PHE A 136 -6.59 -0.30 6.20
CA PHE A 136 -7.12 0.65 5.23
C PHE A 136 -6.79 2.07 5.68
N SER A 137 -6.81 3.01 4.74
CA SER A 137 -6.64 4.44 5.04
C SER A 137 -7.74 5.26 4.43
N TYR A 138 -8.14 6.32 5.14
CA TYR A 138 -9.20 7.21 4.72
C TYR A 138 -8.91 8.66 5.12
N VAL A 139 -9.53 9.58 4.40
CA VAL A 139 -9.35 11.02 4.58
C VAL A 139 -10.40 11.57 5.54
N VAL A 140 -9.97 12.43 6.46
CA VAL A 140 -10.86 13.20 7.35
C VAL A 140 -10.45 14.67 7.38
N ALA A 141 -11.40 15.56 7.68
CA ALA A 141 -11.08 16.96 7.91
C ALA A 141 -10.21 17.11 9.17
N ASN A 142 -9.19 17.95 9.09
CA ASN A 142 -8.35 18.38 10.20
C ASN A 142 -7.84 19.79 9.94
N ASP A 143 -8.62 20.81 10.36
CA ASP A 143 -8.27 22.22 10.18
C ASP A 143 -7.00 22.64 10.96
N GLN A 144 -6.51 21.78 11.86
CA GLN A 144 -5.30 22.02 12.65
C GLN A 144 -4.06 21.31 12.07
N ILE A 145 -4.21 20.60 10.94
CA ILE A 145 -3.08 19.92 10.30
C ILE A 145 -2.10 20.95 9.76
N ASP A 146 -0.83 20.85 10.16
CA ASP A 146 0.25 21.75 9.77
C ASP A 146 1.24 21.10 8.78
N ARG A 147 0.96 19.87 8.36
CA ARG A 147 1.77 19.07 7.43
C ARG A 147 0.90 18.24 6.50
N GLN A 148 1.45 17.84 5.36
CA GLN A 148 0.78 16.89 4.50
C GLN A 148 0.86 15.47 5.09
N THR A 149 -0.17 14.68 4.78
CA THR A 149 -0.20 13.24 5.04
C THR A 149 -0.41 12.47 3.75
N LEU A 150 0.28 11.36 3.59
CA LEU A 150 0.31 10.59 2.35
C LEU A 150 0.49 9.09 2.61
N ILE A 151 0.04 8.28 1.65
CA ILE A 151 0.33 6.85 1.54
C ILE A 151 1.00 6.59 0.18
N VAL A 152 2.09 5.84 0.15
CA VAL A 152 2.68 5.29 -1.07
C VAL A 152 2.30 3.82 -1.16
N ALA A 153 1.77 3.40 -2.30
CA ALA A 153 1.38 2.00 -2.52
C ALA A 153 2.60 1.07 -2.57
N GLY A 154 2.36 -0.23 -2.33
CA GLY A 154 3.35 -1.28 -2.50
C GLY A 154 3.93 -1.33 -3.91
N ALA A 155 5.24 -1.55 -4.02
CA ALA A 155 5.91 -1.89 -5.27
C ALA A 155 7.01 -2.92 -5.07
N GLY A 156 6.98 -3.98 -5.88
CA GLY A 156 8.07 -4.95 -6.00
C GLY A 156 9.08 -4.60 -7.08
N GLU A 157 10.06 -5.47 -7.30
CA GLU A 157 11.14 -5.31 -8.29
C GLU A 157 10.74 -5.51 -9.77
N LEU A 158 9.58 -4.97 -10.16
CA LEU A 158 9.03 -5.08 -11.51
C LEU A 158 9.20 -3.77 -12.29
N ARG A 159 9.90 -3.83 -13.43
CA ARG A 159 10.13 -2.70 -14.33
C ARG A 159 8.83 -2.24 -15.00
N GLU A 160 8.66 -0.92 -15.05
CA GLU A 160 7.57 -0.21 -15.77
C GLU A 160 6.14 -0.54 -15.28
N GLY A 161 5.98 -1.31 -14.19
CA GLY A 161 4.67 -1.69 -13.67
C GLY A 161 3.84 -2.58 -14.61
N ILE A 162 4.42 -3.03 -15.73
CA ILE A 162 3.78 -3.96 -16.65
C ILE A 162 3.97 -5.36 -16.08
N LEU A 163 2.86 -6.05 -15.81
CA LEU A 163 2.80 -7.40 -15.26
C LEU A 163 3.26 -8.47 -16.27
N VAL A 164 4.54 -8.40 -16.65
CA VAL A 164 5.22 -9.36 -17.53
C VAL A 164 6.51 -9.85 -16.86
N THR A 165 6.80 -11.13 -17.02
CA THR A 165 7.94 -11.79 -16.36
C THR A 165 9.28 -11.17 -16.78
N GLU A 166 9.38 -10.68 -18.02
CA GLU A 166 10.55 -10.01 -18.58
C GLU A 166 10.87 -8.68 -17.88
N GLY A 167 9.89 -8.10 -17.20
CA GLY A 167 10.06 -6.88 -16.40
C GLY A 167 10.71 -7.13 -15.04
N LEU A 168 10.79 -8.38 -14.58
CA LEU A 168 11.34 -8.71 -13.26
C LEU A 168 12.86 -8.51 -13.22
N ILE A 169 13.34 -7.87 -12.16
CA ILE A 169 14.78 -7.75 -11.91
C ILE A 169 15.28 -9.07 -11.35
N ARG A 170 16.19 -9.73 -12.08
CA ARG A 170 16.87 -10.96 -11.65
C ARG A 170 15.90 -12.05 -11.16
N PRO A 171 14.92 -12.48 -11.99
CA PRO A 171 13.91 -13.44 -11.58
C PRO A 171 14.57 -14.75 -11.13
N GLY A 172 14.18 -15.23 -9.94
CA GLY A 172 14.69 -16.47 -9.33
C GLY A 172 16.11 -16.41 -8.75
N ASP A 173 16.88 -15.35 -8.99
CA ASP A 173 18.19 -15.15 -8.38
C ASP A 173 18.04 -14.42 -7.04
N THR A 174 18.36 -15.10 -5.95
CA THR A 174 18.25 -14.62 -4.57
C THR A 174 19.62 -14.48 -3.91
N SER A 175 20.68 -14.42 -4.71
CA SER A 175 22.02 -14.10 -4.22
C SER A 175 22.04 -12.72 -3.54
N PRO A 176 22.96 -12.48 -2.59
CA PRO A 176 23.06 -11.17 -1.92
C PRO A 176 23.21 -10.00 -2.91
N GLU A 177 23.95 -10.18 -4.02
CA GLU A 177 24.10 -9.17 -5.06
C GLU A 177 22.77 -8.87 -5.77
N SER A 178 22.04 -9.92 -6.17
CA SER A 178 20.73 -9.79 -6.80
C SER A 178 19.71 -9.12 -5.87
N MET A 179 19.66 -9.52 -4.60
CA MET A 179 18.76 -8.92 -3.61
C MET A 179 19.06 -7.43 -3.37
N ARG A 180 20.34 -7.03 -3.43
CA ARG A 180 20.73 -5.61 -3.40
C ARG A 180 20.27 -4.85 -4.64
N GLU A 181 20.36 -5.46 -5.83
CA GLU A 181 19.87 -4.86 -7.07
C GLU A 181 18.34 -4.63 -7.01
N LYS A 182 17.60 -5.65 -6.56
CA LYS A 182 16.14 -5.60 -6.33
C LYS A 182 15.75 -4.50 -5.36
N ALA A 183 16.38 -4.46 -4.18
CA ALA A 183 16.13 -3.44 -3.16
C ALA A 183 16.47 -2.02 -3.64
N THR A 184 17.58 -1.86 -4.37
CA THR A 184 17.98 -0.56 -4.96
C THR A 184 16.91 -0.04 -5.90
N TYR A 185 16.39 -0.89 -6.79
CA TYR A 185 15.32 -0.51 -7.69
C TYR A 185 14.03 -0.16 -6.94
N VAL A 186 13.61 -0.97 -5.98
CA VAL A 186 12.39 -0.71 -5.20
C VAL A 186 12.48 0.62 -4.44
N MET A 187 13.65 0.95 -3.88
CA MET A 187 13.89 2.26 -3.26
C MET A 187 13.78 3.41 -4.26
N GLN A 188 14.26 3.25 -5.48
CA GLN A 188 14.07 4.25 -6.54
C GLN A 188 12.58 4.43 -6.88
N VAL A 189 11.80 3.36 -6.91
CA VAL A 189 10.35 3.44 -7.12
C VAL A 189 9.66 4.18 -5.97
N MET A 190 10.03 3.89 -4.71
CA MET A 190 9.50 4.59 -3.54
C MET A 190 9.78 6.09 -3.62
N ASP A 191 11.02 6.48 -3.91
CA ASP A 191 11.43 7.88 -4.06
C ASP A 191 10.70 8.59 -5.21
N GLN A 192 10.52 7.91 -6.36
CA GLN A 192 9.77 8.44 -7.50
C GLN A 192 8.29 8.66 -7.16
N ARG A 193 7.64 7.70 -6.50
CA ARG A 193 6.24 7.82 -6.10
C ARG A 193 6.04 8.94 -5.09
N LEU A 194 6.94 9.04 -4.12
CA LEU A 194 6.92 10.08 -3.10
C LEU A 194 7.05 11.48 -3.71
N LYS A 195 8.03 11.68 -4.61
CA LYS A 195 8.17 12.93 -5.38
C LYS A 195 6.96 13.21 -6.27
N GLY A 196 6.39 12.17 -6.89
CA GLY A 196 5.19 12.30 -7.71
C GLY A 196 3.94 12.75 -6.95
N LEU A 197 3.88 12.49 -5.65
CA LEU A 197 2.86 13.01 -4.73
C LEU A 197 3.16 14.44 -4.23
N GLY A 198 4.33 15.00 -4.60
CA GLY A 198 4.80 16.27 -4.05
C GLY A 198 5.35 16.17 -2.63
N GLY A 199 5.61 14.97 -2.13
CA GLY A 199 6.22 14.72 -0.84
C GLY A 199 7.72 14.42 -0.92
N ASP A 200 8.33 14.27 0.25
CA ASP A 200 9.71 13.84 0.43
C ASP A 200 9.84 12.92 1.66
N TRP A 201 11.05 12.42 1.90
CA TRP A 201 11.32 11.50 3.00
C TRP A 201 11.05 12.12 4.38
N ASP A 202 11.11 13.44 4.55
CA ASP A 202 10.82 14.09 5.85
C ASP A 202 9.34 13.97 6.25
N LEU A 203 8.46 13.70 5.28
CA LEU A 203 7.07 13.39 5.54
C LEU A 203 6.84 11.95 6.05
N ILE A 204 7.80 11.05 5.90
CA ILE A 204 7.61 9.62 6.13
C ILE A 204 7.88 9.25 7.58
N ASN A 205 6.93 8.52 8.17
CA ASN A 205 7.05 8.03 9.54
C ASN A 205 6.70 6.54 9.71
N ALA A 206 6.35 5.85 8.64
CA ALA A 206 6.34 4.40 8.57
C ALA A 206 6.93 3.94 7.23
N VAL A 207 7.87 2.99 7.32
CA VAL A 207 8.45 2.31 6.17
C VAL A 207 8.29 0.82 6.40
N ASN A 208 7.62 0.14 5.47
CA ASN A 208 7.43 -1.31 5.54
C ASN A 208 8.24 -2.00 4.45
N VAL A 209 8.93 -3.08 4.83
CA VAL A 209 9.70 -3.92 3.94
C VAL A 209 9.10 -5.32 3.95
N TYR A 210 8.83 -5.86 2.77
CA TYR A 210 8.19 -7.16 2.57
C TYR A 210 9.14 -8.07 1.83
N THR A 211 9.84 -8.91 2.59
CA THR A 211 10.71 -9.95 2.04
C THR A 211 10.93 -11.05 3.06
N ILE A 212 11.26 -12.25 2.59
CA ILE A 212 11.69 -13.37 3.43
C ILE A 212 13.21 -13.46 3.52
N PHE A 213 13.92 -12.68 2.73
CA PHE A 213 15.37 -12.72 2.64
C PHE A 213 16.01 -11.77 3.65
N PRO A 214 17.20 -12.09 4.17
CA PRO A 214 17.90 -11.21 5.10
C PRO A 214 18.11 -9.80 4.54
N LEU A 215 17.96 -8.79 5.39
CA LEU A 215 18.24 -7.40 5.06
C LEU A 215 19.70 -6.99 5.32
N GLU A 216 20.58 -7.96 5.58
CA GLU A 216 22.01 -7.70 5.81
C GLU A 216 22.65 -6.99 4.62
N GLY A 217 23.35 -5.89 4.88
CA GLY A 217 23.91 -4.98 3.86
C GLY A 217 22.87 -4.15 3.10
N ILE A 218 21.65 -4.65 2.84
CA ILE A 218 20.57 -3.87 2.23
C ILE A 218 20.13 -2.73 3.14
N LEU A 219 19.95 -3.03 4.44
CA LEU A 219 19.54 -2.05 5.43
C LEU A 219 20.52 -0.88 5.50
N GLU A 220 21.80 -1.16 5.74
CA GLU A 220 22.83 -0.15 6.02
C GLU A 220 23.26 0.62 4.77
N ASP A 221 23.34 -0.06 3.61
CA ASP A 221 23.92 0.56 2.41
C ASP A 221 22.87 1.14 1.46
N ILE A 222 21.60 0.70 1.55
CA ILE A 222 20.55 1.07 0.59
C ILE A 222 19.40 1.80 1.30
N LEU A 223 18.78 1.17 2.30
CA LEU A 223 17.58 1.72 2.93
C LEU A 223 17.89 2.97 3.76
N LEU A 224 18.74 2.84 4.77
CA LEU A 224 19.04 3.94 5.70
C LEU A 224 19.61 5.19 5.02
N PRO A 225 20.55 5.09 4.05
CA PRO A 225 21.07 6.27 3.36
C PRO A 225 20.01 6.99 2.54
N THR A 226 19.14 6.25 1.84
CA THR A 226 18.10 6.83 1.00
C THR A 226 16.99 7.48 1.82
N MET A 227 16.62 6.88 2.96
CA MET A 227 15.64 7.44 3.90
C MET A 227 16.10 8.76 4.53
N GLY A 228 17.40 9.03 4.57
CA GLY A 228 17.94 10.23 5.22
C GLY A 228 17.43 10.34 6.67
N PRO A 229 17.08 11.53 7.19
CA PRO A 229 16.58 11.70 8.55
C PRO A 229 15.33 10.87 8.92
N ALA A 230 14.55 10.40 7.94
CA ALA A 230 13.33 9.61 8.16
C ALA A 230 13.61 8.28 8.88
N HIS A 231 14.83 7.75 8.80
CA HIS A 231 15.18 6.49 9.47
C HIS A 231 15.02 6.51 11.00
N ARG A 232 14.92 7.70 11.61
CA ARG A 232 14.58 7.85 13.04
C ARG A 232 13.26 7.18 13.43
N HIS A 233 12.37 6.95 12.47
CA HIS A 233 11.08 6.29 12.67
C HIS A 233 11.17 4.75 12.60
N GLY A 234 12.36 4.22 12.29
CA GLY A 234 12.58 2.78 12.14
C GLY A 234 12.00 2.22 10.84
N ILE A 235 12.13 0.91 10.70
CA ILE A 235 11.60 0.13 9.57
C ILE A 235 10.84 -1.05 10.15
N ARG A 236 9.66 -1.34 9.60
CA ARG A 236 8.90 -2.54 9.91
C ARG A 236 9.16 -3.60 8.84
N TRP A 237 9.87 -4.65 9.23
CA TRP A 237 10.09 -5.79 8.36
C TRP A 237 8.98 -6.82 8.55
N TYR A 238 8.16 -7.01 7.52
CA TYR A 238 7.20 -8.10 7.43
C TYR A 238 7.86 -9.30 6.76
N TYR A 239 7.89 -10.43 7.48
CA TYR A 239 8.36 -11.70 6.95
C TYR A 239 7.30 -12.31 6.02
N THR A 240 7.20 -11.75 4.83
CA THR A 240 6.18 -12.01 3.81
C THR A 240 6.83 -12.02 2.44
N ARG A 241 6.19 -12.68 1.47
CA ARG A 241 6.51 -12.54 0.06
C ARG A 241 5.62 -11.49 -0.61
N PRO A 242 6.12 -10.76 -1.61
CA PRO A 242 5.29 -9.97 -2.52
C PRO A 242 4.17 -10.80 -3.18
N PRO A 243 3.16 -10.17 -3.81
CA PRO A 243 1.92 -10.84 -4.19
C PRO A 243 2.05 -11.71 -5.43
N VAL A 244 3.14 -11.62 -6.20
CA VAL A 244 3.33 -12.40 -7.43
C VAL A 244 4.54 -13.31 -7.26
N VAL A 245 4.43 -14.55 -7.74
CA VAL A 245 5.55 -15.49 -7.82
C VAL A 245 6.75 -14.82 -8.53
N ASP A 246 7.95 -15.14 -8.06
CA ASP A 246 9.25 -14.62 -8.54
C ASP A 246 9.55 -13.13 -8.24
N ILE A 247 8.65 -12.43 -7.52
CA ILE A 247 8.97 -11.17 -6.84
C ILE A 247 9.42 -11.48 -5.41
N ASP A 248 10.58 -10.97 -5.00
CA ASP A 248 11.27 -11.29 -3.76
C ASP A 248 11.40 -10.10 -2.79
N PHE A 249 11.22 -8.86 -3.25
CA PHE A 249 11.36 -7.66 -2.42
C PHE A 249 10.32 -6.59 -2.76
N GLU A 250 9.47 -6.21 -1.80
CA GLU A 250 8.50 -5.13 -1.96
C GLU A 250 8.60 -4.15 -0.79
N MET A 251 8.26 -2.87 -1.05
CA MET A 251 8.12 -1.86 -0.02
C MET A 251 6.86 -1.04 -0.23
N ASP A 252 6.34 -0.54 0.88
CA ASP A 252 5.42 0.59 0.92
C ASP A 252 5.85 1.55 2.04
N LEU A 253 5.24 2.73 2.08
CA LEU A 253 5.53 3.71 3.11
C LEU A 253 4.38 4.69 3.30
N HIS A 254 4.30 5.29 4.48
CA HIS A 254 3.34 6.35 4.74
C HIS A 254 3.86 7.42 5.69
N GLY A 255 3.24 8.58 5.57
CA GLY A 255 3.42 9.72 6.44
C GLY A 255 2.07 10.17 6.96
N VAL A 256 1.69 9.77 8.17
CA VAL A 256 0.39 10.11 8.76
C VAL A 256 0.56 10.67 10.17
N VAL A 257 -0.38 11.47 10.66
CA VAL A 257 -0.34 11.95 12.06
C VAL A 257 -1.26 11.15 12.98
N ARG A 258 -2.09 10.27 12.42
CA ARG A 258 -3.05 9.44 13.14
C ARG A 258 -3.05 8.01 12.63
N GLU A 259 -2.71 7.09 13.53
CA GLU A 259 -2.87 5.65 13.35
C GLU A 259 -3.91 5.12 14.35
N ARG A 260 -4.72 4.14 13.95
CA ARG A 260 -5.69 3.47 14.82
C ARG A 260 -5.61 1.95 14.66
N ILE A 261 -6.00 1.24 15.72
CA ILE A 261 -6.23 -0.20 15.70
C ILE A 261 -7.72 -0.44 15.93
N LEU A 262 -8.33 -1.26 15.07
CA LEU A 262 -9.77 -1.56 15.06
C LEU A 262 -10.13 -3.02 15.30
#